data_AF-A0A2P5HGZ5-F1
#
_entry.id   AF-A0A2P5HGZ5-F1
#
_cell.length_a   1.000
_cell.length_b   1.000
_cell.length_c   1.000
_cell.angle_alpha   90.00
_cell.angle_beta   90.00
_cell.angle_gamma   90.00
#
_symmetry.space_group_name_H-M   'P 1'
#
loop_
_entity.id
_entity.type
_entity.pdbx_description
1 polymer ?
#
loop_
_entity_poly.entity_id
_entity_poly.type
_entity_poly.pdbx_seq_one_letter_code
_entity_poly.pdbx_strand_id
1 'polypeptide(L)'
;MSGYSTEYHKDELLDSIKRNGSSRLAAAGCAYAEEWQDVQFAEAGLSDKRVCMIAGGKSDDAEGIREAAKLLKSQSDGGEGSTTCAYHVREAILSWNLQFPPLFAKAIQCWIEHLPMPDEFEDMPI
;
A
#
# COMPACT_ATOMS: atom_id res chain seq x y z
N MET A 1 -6.96 -3.88 -22.75
CA MET A 1 -8.13 -4.77 -22.66
C MET A 1 -8.64 -4.63 -21.23
N SER A 2 -9.81 -4.02 -21.01
CA SER A 2 -10.35 -3.86 -19.64
C SER A 2 -10.73 -5.24 -19.13
N GLY A 3 -10.22 -5.65 -17.96
CA GLY A 3 -10.40 -7.00 -17.39
C GLY A 3 -11.83 -7.37 -16.95
N TYR A 4 -12.87 -6.81 -17.57
CA TYR A 4 -14.27 -7.12 -17.30
C TYR A 4 -14.78 -8.23 -18.23
N SER A 5 -15.73 -9.06 -17.77
CA SER A 5 -16.25 -10.14 -18.61
C SER A 5 -17.01 -9.56 -19.79
N THR A 6 -16.69 -10.08 -20.98
CA THR A 6 -17.13 -9.55 -22.28
C THR A 6 -18.64 -9.65 -22.50
N GLU A 7 -19.32 -10.50 -21.74
CA GLU A 7 -20.78 -10.70 -21.81
C GLU A 7 -21.60 -9.53 -21.25
N TYR A 8 -21.00 -8.66 -20.43
CA TYR A 8 -21.65 -7.44 -19.91
C TYR A 8 -21.23 -6.17 -20.65
N HIS A 9 -20.45 -6.29 -21.72
CA HIS A 9 -20.02 -5.13 -22.50
C HIS A 9 -21.18 -4.58 -23.31
N LYS A 10 -21.64 -3.37 -22.95
CA LYS A 10 -22.52 -2.57 -23.80
C LYS A 10 -21.70 -1.48 -24.46
N ASP A 11 -21.65 -1.48 -25.79
CA ASP A 11 -20.81 -0.57 -26.58
C ASP A 11 -21.08 0.91 -26.25
N GLU A 12 -22.34 1.29 -26.06
CA GLU A 12 -22.72 2.65 -25.68
C GLU A 12 -22.15 3.10 -24.33
N LEU A 13 -22.04 2.17 -23.36
CA LEU A 13 -21.43 2.45 -22.07
C LEU A 13 -19.91 2.55 -22.20
N LEU A 14 -19.28 1.69 -23.00
CA LEU A 14 -17.84 1.75 -23.25
C LEU A 14 -17.44 3.05 -23.96
N ASP A 15 -18.23 3.51 -24.93
CA ASP A 15 -17.99 4.77 -25.63
C ASP A 15 -18.23 5.98 -24.72
N SER A 16 -19.21 5.89 -23.83
CA SER A 16 -19.41 6.90 -22.78
C SER A 16 -18.24 6.94 -21.79
N ILE A 17 -17.71 5.78 -21.36
CA ILE A 17 -16.53 5.68 -20.50
C ILE A 17 -15.30 6.26 -21.21
N LYS A 18 -15.07 5.94 -22.48
CA LYS A 18 -13.95 6.51 -23.24
C LYS A 18 -14.08 8.03 -23.39
N ARG A 19 -15.28 8.52 -23.68
CA ARG A 19 -15.56 9.96 -23.85
C ARG A 19 -15.38 10.74 -22.54
N ASN A 20 -15.78 10.14 -21.43
CA ASN A 20 -15.71 10.76 -20.11
C ASN A 20 -14.42 10.42 -19.35
N GLY A 21 -13.59 9.54 -19.91
CA GLY A 21 -12.30 9.13 -19.35
C GLY A 21 -11.32 10.28 -19.40
N SER A 22 -11.26 11.05 -18.32
CA SER A 22 -10.30 12.14 -18.13
C SER A 22 -9.39 11.80 -16.96
N SER A 23 -8.09 11.99 -17.14
CA SER A 23 -7.11 11.93 -16.05
C SER A 23 -7.48 12.86 -14.89
N ARG A 24 -8.18 13.97 -15.17
CA ARG A 24 -8.69 14.89 -14.15
C ARG A 24 -9.82 14.29 -13.31
N LEU A 25 -10.73 13.52 -13.92
CA LEU A 25 -11.81 12.84 -13.20
C LEU A 25 -11.28 11.66 -12.39
N ALA A 26 -10.32 10.92 -12.95
CA ALA A 26 -9.60 9.89 -12.21
C ALA A 26 -8.84 10.48 -11.02
N ALA A 27 -8.08 11.55 -11.23
CA ALA A 27 -7.37 12.25 -10.16
C ALA A 27 -8.32 12.81 -9.09
N ALA A 28 -9.43 13.45 -9.48
CA ALA A 28 -10.40 13.98 -8.51
C ALA A 28 -11.10 12.88 -7.69
N GLY A 29 -11.41 11.74 -8.30
CA GLY A 29 -12.01 10.59 -7.61
C GLY A 29 -11.01 9.89 -6.68
N CYS A 30 -9.78 9.68 -7.12
CA CYS A 30 -8.74 9.04 -6.32
C CYS A 30 -8.23 9.94 -5.20
N ALA A 31 -8.07 11.26 -5.42
CA ALA A 31 -7.61 12.19 -4.40
C ALA A 31 -8.53 12.23 -3.18
N TYR A 32 -9.86 12.09 -3.38
CA TYR A 32 -10.80 11.99 -2.26
C TYR A 32 -10.61 10.69 -1.45
N ALA A 33 -10.29 9.59 -2.13
CA ALA A 33 -9.98 8.32 -1.47
C ALA A 33 -8.64 8.36 -0.73
N GLU A 34 -7.64 9.08 -1.26
CA GLU A 34 -6.33 9.32 -0.65
C GLU A 34 -6.46 10.20 0.61
N GLU A 35 -7.20 11.31 0.56
CA GLU A 35 -7.39 12.23 1.71
C GLU A 35 -8.08 11.53 2.90
N TRP A 36 -8.99 10.60 2.63
CA TRP A 36 -9.64 9.79 3.68
C TRP A 36 -8.69 8.84 4.41
N GLN A 37 -7.58 8.45 3.78
CA GLN A 37 -6.64 7.51 4.36
C GLN A 37 -5.74 8.16 5.41
N ASP A 38 -5.33 9.42 5.22
CA ASP A 38 -4.44 10.11 6.16
C ASP A 38 -5.06 10.25 7.55
N VAL A 39 -6.32 10.69 7.64
CA VAL A 39 -7.03 10.82 8.93
C VAL A 39 -7.11 9.48 9.65
N GLN A 40 -7.40 8.40 8.90
CA GLN A 40 -7.50 7.06 9.46
C GLN A 40 -6.14 6.50 9.89
N PHE A 41 -5.08 6.74 9.13
CA PHE A 41 -3.73 6.35 9.51
C PHE A 41 -3.26 7.13 10.74
N ALA A 42 -3.55 8.42 10.83
CA ALA A 42 -3.26 9.21 12.02
C ALA A 42 -4.00 8.66 13.24
N GLU A 43 -5.32 8.42 13.13
CA GLU A 43 -6.10 7.83 14.22
C GLU A 43 -5.58 6.45 14.64
N ALA A 44 -5.25 5.58 13.67
CA ALA A 44 -4.66 4.27 13.94
C ALA A 44 -3.29 4.39 14.65
N GLY A 45 -2.49 5.38 14.27
CA GLY A 45 -1.18 5.68 14.88
C GLY A 45 -1.28 6.01 16.37
N LEU A 46 -2.39 6.60 16.82
CA LEU A 46 -2.63 6.90 18.24
C LEU A 46 -2.74 5.63 19.12
N SER A 47 -2.94 4.45 18.52
CA SER A 47 -2.87 3.17 19.25
C SER A 47 -1.45 2.80 19.70
N ASP A 48 -0.45 3.52 19.18
CA ASP A 48 0.97 3.38 19.49
C ASP A 48 1.48 1.94 19.37
N LYS A 49 0.98 1.24 18.35
CA LYS A 49 1.39 -0.11 17.97
C LYS A 49 2.41 -0.07 16.86
N ARG A 50 3.38 -0.99 16.93
CA ARG A 50 4.36 -1.17 15.88
C ARG A 50 3.68 -1.66 14.60
N VAL A 51 3.84 -0.94 13.49
CA VAL A 51 3.28 -1.32 12.17
C VAL A 51 4.40 -1.61 11.17
N CYS A 52 4.21 -2.63 10.33
CA CYS A 52 5.07 -2.88 9.18
C CYS A 52 4.25 -2.67 7.91
N MET A 53 4.63 -1.64 7.15
CA MET A 53 4.00 -1.27 5.89
C MET A 53 4.83 -1.84 4.73
N ILE A 54 4.20 -2.56 3.81
CA ILE A 54 4.91 -3.26 2.73
C ILE A 54 4.28 -2.90 1.37
N ALA A 55 5.13 -2.50 0.41
CA ALA A 55 4.75 -2.26 -0.98
C ALA A 55 5.38 -3.30 -1.94
N GLY A 56 4.66 -3.70 -2.98
CA GLY A 56 5.21 -4.40 -4.14
C GLY A 56 5.83 -3.40 -5.13
N GLY A 57 7.15 -3.50 -5.37
CA GLY A 57 7.91 -2.50 -6.12
C GLY A 57 7.54 -2.33 -7.60
N LYS A 58 6.78 -3.27 -8.20
CA LYS A 58 6.39 -3.19 -9.62
C LYS A 58 5.04 -2.54 -9.89
N SER A 59 4.13 -2.47 -8.91
CA SER A 59 2.79 -1.91 -9.16
C SER A 59 2.14 -1.18 -8.00
N ASP A 60 2.56 -1.41 -6.75
CA ASP A 60 2.02 -0.63 -5.63
C ASP A 60 2.64 0.78 -5.62
N ASP A 61 1.93 1.72 -5.00
CA ASP A 61 2.48 3.05 -4.71
C ASP A 61 3.42 2.96 -3.49
N ALA A 62 4.69 2.70 -3.75
CA ALA A 62 5.71 2.61 -2.71
C ALA A 62 5.87 3.92 -1.93
N GLU A 63 5.67 5.07 -2.57
CA GLU A 63 5.80 6.37 -1.91
C GLU A 63 4.60 6.63 -1.00
N GLY A 64 3.37 6.36 -1.45
CA GLY A 64 2.18 6.44 -0.62
C GLY A 64 2.27 5.53 0.62
N ILE A 65 2.77 4.29 0.45
CA ILE A 65 3.03 3.37 1.57
C ILE A 65 4.07 3.93 2.56
N ARG A 66 5.13 4.56 2.05
CA ARG A 66 6.16 5.19 2.86
C ARG A 66 5.61 6.37 3.66
N GLU A 67 4.84 7.26 3.03
CA GLU A 67 4.25 8.42 3.70
C GLU A 67 3.19 8.00 4.74
N ALA A 68 2.38 6.98 4.46
CA ALA A 68 1.45 6.42 5.45
C ALA A 68 2.19 5.84 6.67
N ALA A 69 3.32 5.15 6.46
CA ALA A 69 4.14 4.63 7.55
C ALA A 69 4.78 5.75 8.39
N LYS A 70 5.24 6.84 7.75
CA LYS A 70 5.70 8.05 8.46
C LYS A 70 4.60 8.64 9.32
N LEU A 71 3.40 8.76 8.76
CA LEU A 71 2.26 9.30 9.48
C LEU A 71 1.96 8.45 10.72
N LEU A 72 1.85 7.13 10.58
CA LEU A 72 1.68 6.19 11.70
C LEU A 72 2.77 6.38 12.78
N LYS A 73 4.04 6.40 12.38
CA LYS A 73 5.19 6.56 13.29
C LYS A 73 5.17 7.91 14.00
N SER A 74 4.77 8.99 13.32
CA SER A 74 4.74 10.35 13.86
C SER A 74 3.71 10.55 14.98
N GLN A 75 2.71 9.67 15.08
CA GLN A 75 1.70 9.71 16.14
C GLN A 75 2.15 8.99 17.42
N SER A 76 3.27 8.26 17.39
CA SER A 76 3.79 7.55 18.55
C SER A 76 4.33 8.53 19.60
N ASP A 77 4.01 8.31 20.87
CA ASP A 77 4.55 9.05 22.02
C ASP A 77 5.71 8.28 22.70
N GLY A 78 6.50 7.59 21.87
CA GLY A 78 7.66 6.80 22.33
C GLY A 78 7.36 5.35 22.71
N GLY A 79 6.14 4.85 22.48
CA GLY A 79 5.82 3.43 22.61
C GLY A 79 6.21 2.60 21.39
N GLU A 80 5.52 1.48 21.16
CA GLU A 80 5.88 0.51 20.12
C GLU A 80 5.75 1.10 18.72
N GLY A 81 4.84 2.07 18.51
CA GLY A 81 4.65 2.76 17.23
C GLY A 81 5.90 3.48 16.73
N SER A 82 6.82 3.85 17.61
CA SER A 82 8.12 4.47 17.27
C SER A 82 9.02 3.55 16.43
N THR A 83 8.77 2.24 16.49
CA THR A 83 9.49 1.22 15.74
C THR A 83 8.75 0.77 14.48
N THR A 84 7.74 1.54 14.05
CA THR A 84 7.10 1.37 12.74
C THR A 84 8.13 1.47 11.62
N CYS A 85 8.00 0.58 10.64
CA CYS A 85 8.91 0.44 9.51
C CYS A 85 8.13 0.35 8.21
N ALA A 86 8.79 0.69 7.11
CA ALA A 86 8.25 0.53 5.78
C ALA A 86 9.27 -0.21 4.90
N TYR A 87 8.78 -1.14 4.09
CA TYR A 87 9.58 -1.94 3.17
C TYR A 87 8.96 -1.94 1.77
N HIS A 88 9.81 -2.12 0.76
CA HIS A 88 9.34 -2.49 -0.58
C HIS A 88 10.02 -3.77 -1.05
N VAL A 89 9.24 -4.62 -1.71
CA VAL A 89 9.72 -5.86 -2.33
C VAL A 89 9.86 -5.59 -3.82
N ARG A 90 11.07 -5.22 -4.25
CA ARG A 90 11.36 -4.67 -5.60
C ARG A 90 10.73 -5.46 -6.74
N GLU A 91 10.80 -6.78 -6.67
CA GLU A 91 10.35 -7.65 -7.76
C GLU A 91 8.87 -8.05 -7.69
N ALA A 92 8.16 -7.70 -6.61
CA ALA A 92 6.76 -8.07 -6.39
C ALA A 92 5.79 -7.12 -7.09
N ILE A 93 4.70 -7.68 -7.63
CA ILE A 93 3.64 -6.90 -8.30
C ILE A 93 2.66 -6.30 -7.28
N LEU A 94 2.20 -7.05 -6.27
CA LEU A 94 1.38 -6.53 -5.18
C LEU A 94 1.92 -7.09 -3.86
N SER A 95 1.95 -6.28 -2.81
CA SER A 95 2.40 -6.69 -1.46
C SER A 95 1.58 -7.83 -0.87
N TRP A 96 0.29 -7.89 -1.20
CA TRP A 96 -0.64 -8.93 -0.75
C TRP A 96 -0.59 -10.22 -1.59
N ASN A 97 0.06 -10.18 -2.76
CA ASN A 97 0.01 -11.26 -3.72
C ASN A 97 1.30 -12.07 -3.69
N LEU A 98 1.34 -13.06 -2.79
CA LEU A 98 1.58 -14.50 -3.05
C LEU A 98 2.47 -14.98 -4.22
N GLN A 99 3.30 -14.15 -4.86
CA GLN A 99 4.29 -14.62 -5.84
C GLN A 99 5.35 -15.48 -5.16
N PHE A 100 5.63 -15.18 -3.89
CA PHE A 100 6.56 -15.91 -3.05
C PHE A 100 5.96 -16.13 -1.64
N PRO A 101 4.96 -17.02 -1.48
CA PRO A 101 4.31 -17.24 -0.19
C PRO A 101 5.27 -17.61 0.95
N PRO A 102 6.31 -18.45 0.72
CA PRO A 102 7.31 -18.72 1.75
C PRO A 102 8.11 -17.50 2.18
N LEU A 103 8.50 -16.64 1.23
CA LEU A 103 9.24 -15.40 1.50
C LEU A 103 8.39 -14.44 2.33
N PHE A 104 7.11 -14.26 1.96
CA PHE A 104 6.17 -13.45 2.74
C PHE A 104 6.00 -13.99 4.17
N ALA A 105 5.73 -15.28 4.32
CA ALA A 105 5.57 -15.90 5.63
C ALA A 105 6.84 -15.72 6.50
N LYS A 106 8.02 -15.89 5.90
CA LYS A 106 9.30 -15.68 6.58
C LYS A 106 9.48 -14.22 7.01
N ALA A 107 9.12 -13.27 6.16
CA ALA A 107 9.22 -11.84 6.47
C ALA A 107 8.27 -11.44 7.62
N ILE A 108 7.03 -11.91 7.62
CA ILE A 108 6.08 -11.69 8.72
C ILE A 108 6.61 -12.28 10.02
N GLN A 109 7.16 -13.49 9.98
CA GLN A 109 7.80 -14.10 11.14
C GLN A 109 8.97 -13.25 11.65
N CYS A 110 9.89 -12.84 10.76
CA CYS A 110 11.02 -12.00 11.14
C CYS A 110 10.57 -10.69 11.79
N TRP A 111 9.55 -10.04 11.21
CA TRP A 111 8.97 -8.84 11.78
C TRP A 111 8.45 -9.06 13.20
N ILE A 112 7.58 -10.05 13.40
CA ILE A 112 6.99 -10.40 14.70
C ILE A 112 8.08 -10.72 15.73
N GLU A 113 9.09 -11.49 15.33
CA GLU A 113 10.17 -11.96 16.20
C GLU A 113 11.33 -10.96 16.37
N HIS A 114 11.22 -9.76 15.81
CA HIS A 114 12.29 -8.73 15.83
C HIS A 114 13.63 -9.21 15.23
N LEU A 115 13.54 -10.07 14.22
CA LEU A 115 14.70 -10.55 13.46
C LEU A 115 14.94 -9.69 12.22
N PRO A 116 16.16 -9.71 11.65
CA PRO A 116 16.43 -9.08 10.37
C PRO A 116 15.46 -9.54 9.29
N MET A 117 14.98 -8.60 8.49
CA MET A 117 14.12 -8.89 7.33
C MET A 117 14.93 -9.61 6.23
N PRO A 118 14.28 -10.42 5.38
CA PRO A 118 14.92 -10.99 4.19
C PRO A 118 15.46 -9.91 3.25
N ASP A 119 16.54 -10.19 2.52
CA ASP A 119 17.22 -9.22 1.64
C ASP A 119 16.30 -8.67 0.53
N GLU A 120 15.24 -9.40 0.17
CA GLU A 120 14.24 -8.97 -0.79
C GLU A 120 13.33 -7.84 -0.27
N PHE A 121 13.29 -7.62 1.05
CA PHE A 121 12.56 -6.52 1.69
C PHE A 121 13.54 -5.37 1.95
N GLU A 122 13.58 -4.46 1.00
CA GLU A 122 14.44 -3.28 1.11
C GLU A 122 13.76 -2.23 2.00
N ASP A 123 14.52 -1.68 2.97
CA ASP A 123 14.04 -0.62 3.85
C ASP A 123 13.67 0.65 3.06
N MET A 124 12.53 1.25 3.42
CA MET A 124 12.14 2.59 3.01
C MET A 124 12.27 3.53 4.22
N PRO A 125 13.27 4.43 4.24
CA PRO A 125 13.50 5.30 5.40
C PRO A 125 12.29 6.22 5.71
N ILE A 126 11.87 6.22 6.98
CA ILE A 126 10.72 6.96 7.53
C ILE A 126 11.00 7.65 8.86
#